data_AF-T1GF13-F1
#
_entry.id   AF-T1GF13-F1
#
_cell.length_a   1.000
_cell.length_b   1.000
_cell.length_c   1.000
_cell.angle_alpha   90.00
_cell.angle_beta   90.00
_cell.angle_gamma   90.00
#
_symmetry.space_group_name_H-M   'P 1'
#
loop_
_entity.id
_entity.type
_entity.pdbx_description
1 polymer ?
#
loop_
_entity_poly.entity_id
_entity_poly.type
_entity_poly.pdbx_seq_one_letter_code
_entity_poly.pdbx_strand_id
1 'polypeptide(L)'
;MAKNFSEPDNQSLSILTITIKKEDNGKIITCRAENQFIYDSMIEDKFKLNVHYAPTADIEMGQSLNPNEIKEGADVYFSCSIESNPKPYKMFWYRN
;
A
#
# COMPACT_ATOMS: atom_id res chain seq x y z
N MET A 1 5.45 16.11 -4.99
CA MET A 1 5.17 17.51 -4.58
C MET A 1 3.98 18.00 -5.39
N ALA A 2 3.04 18.70 -4.77
CA ALA A 2 1.93 19.35 -5.48
C ALA A 2 2.40 20.73 -5.98
N LYS A 3 2.03 21.10 -7.20
CA LYS A 3 2.28 22.42 -7.79
C LYS A 3 0.98 23.01 -8.31
N ASN A 4 0.74 24.28 -7.99
CA ASN A 4 -0.45 25.01 -8.42
C ASN A 4 -0.08 25.98 -9.54
N PHE A 5 -0.98 26.13 -10.52
CA PHE A 5 -0.82 26.96 -11.70
C PHE A 5 -2.09 27.78 -11.91
N SER A 6 -1.93 29.02 -12.37
CA SER A 6 -3.01 29.89 -12.84
C SER A 6 -2.99 29.91 -14.36
N GLU A 7 -4.00 29.32 -15.00
CA GLU A 7 -4.14 29.32 -16.45
C GLU A 7 -4.76 30.66 -16.94
N PRO A 8 -4.52 31.07 -18.20
CA PRO A 8 -4.99 32.36 -18.74
C PRO A 8 -6.51 32.57 -18.68
N ASP A 9 -7.29 31.49 -18.52
CA ASP A 9 -8.73 31.44 -18.68
C ASP A 9 -9.50 31.36 -17.34
N ASN A 10 -8.98 32.00 -16.28
CA ASN A 10 -9.51 31.95 -14.90
C ASN A 10 -9.63 30.53 -14.31
N GLN A 11 -8.83 29.60 -14.79
CA GLN A 11 -8.77 28.23 -14.29
C GLN A 11 -7.54 28.05 -13.39
N SER A 12 -7.70 27.27 -12.33
CA SER A 12 -6.61 26.86 -11.44
C SER A 12 -6.32 25.38 -11.65
N LEU A 13 -5.06 25.03 -11.89
CA LEU A 13 -4.63 23.66 -12.08
C LEU A 13 -3.67 23.25 -10.96
N SER A 14 -3.92 22.11 -10.32
CA SER A 14 -2.99 21.52 -9.35
C SER A 14 -2.48 20.18 -9.88
N ILE A 15 -1.17 20.04 -9.98
CA ILE A 15 -0.51 18.82 -10.45
C ILE A 15 0.24 18.18 -9.28
N LEU A 16 -0.14 16.95 -8.94
CA LEU A 16 0.54 16.13 -7.94
C LEU A 16 1.44 15.10 -8.63
N THR A 17 2.76 15.24 -8.47
CA THR A 17 3.73 14.23 -8.91
C THR A 17 4.25 13.46 -7.70
N ILE A 18 4.02 12.15 -7.69
CA ILE A 18 4.42 11.22 -6.62
C ILE A 18 4.93 9.91 -7.22
N THR A 19 5.88 9.29 -6.52
CA THR A 19 6.35 7.93 -6.82
C THR A 19 5.62 6.98 -5.89
N ILE A 20 4.74 6.16 -6.46
CA ILE A 20 3.90 5.20 -5.71
C ILE A 20 4.74 4.00 -5.25
N LYS A 21 4.53 3.55 -4.01
CA LYS A 21 5.13 2.33 -3.45
C LYS A 21 4.06 1.32 -3.01
N LYS A 22 4.47 0.08 -2.69
CA LYS A 22 3.54 -0.97 -2.25
C LYS A 22 2.78 -0.57 -0.99
N GLU A 23 3.40 0.19 -0.09
CA GLU A 23 2.80 0.66 1.15
C GLU A 23 1.70 1.72 0.91
N ASP A 24 1.54 2.22 -0.32
CA ASP A 24 0.50 3.15 -0.71
C ASP A 24 -0.77 2.47 -1.22
N ASN A 25 -0.76 1.14 -1.35
CA ASN A 25 -1.94 0.39 -1.76
C ASN A 25 -3.11 0.65 -0.80
N GLY A 26 -4.27 0.99 -1.35
CA GLY A 26 -5.47 1.30 -0.59
C GLY A 26 -5.54 2.71 0.02
N LYS A 27 -4.46 3.51 -0.05
CA LYS A 27 -4.49 4.93 0.35
C LYS A 27 -5.37 5.74 -0.60
N ILE A 28 -5.83 6.90 -0.14
CA ILE A 28 -6.71 7.81 -0.89
C ILE A 28 -5.93 9.07 -1.27
N ILE A 29 -5.99 9.45 -2.53
CA ILE A 29 -5.61 10.77 -3.02
C ILE A 29 -6.87 11.62 -3.07
N THR A 30 -6.82 12.80 -2.46
CA THR A 30 -7.92 13.77 -2.50
C THR A 30 -7.50 14.98 -3.31
N CYS A 31 -8.30 15.33 -4.31
CA CYS A 31 -8.22 16.61 -5.00
C CYS A 31 -9.24 17.54 -4.33
N ARG A 32 -8.78 18.68 -3.80
CA ARG A 32 -9.64 19.66 -3.12
C ARG A 32 -9.45 21.02 -3.76
N ALA A 33 -10.57 21.68 -4.07
CA ALA A 33 -10.61 23.07 -4.50
C ALA A 33 -11.47 23.88 -3.54
N GLU A 34 -11.02 25.09 -3.21
CA GLU A 34 -11.76 26.01 -2.35
C GLU A 34 -11.51 27.45 -2.79
N ASN A 35 -12.52 28.30 -2.61
CA ASN A 35 -12.40 29.74 -2.78
C ASN A 35 -12.48 30.41 -1.41
N GLN A 36 -11.35 30.97 -0.95
CA GLN A 36 -11.25 31.61 0.38
C GLN A 36 -12.23 32.77 0.61
N PHE A 37 -12.80 33.36 -0.45
CA PHE A 37 -13.76 34.47 -0.35
C PHE A 37 -15.22 34.04 -0.39
N ILE A 38 -15.49 32.76 -0.67
CA ILE A 38 -16.85 32.20 -0.70
C ILE A 38 -16.96 31.17 0.42
N TYR A 39 -17.81 31.47 1.40
CA TYR A 39 -18.11 30.55 2.48
C TYR A 39 -18.66 29.23 1.93
N ASP A 40 -18.16 28.11 2.46
CA ASP A 40 -18.58 26.75 2.08
C ASP A 40 -18.42 26.39 0.59
N SER A 41 -17.41 26.98 -0.07
CA SER A 41 -17.08 26.70 -1.48
C SER A 41 -16.20 25.46 -1.69
N MET A 42 -15.93 24.70 -0.63
CA MET A 42 -15.03 23.55 -0.67
C MET A 42 -15.68 22.41 -1.45
N ILE A 43 -14.98 21.93 -2.47
CA ILE A 43 -15.33 20.71 -3.20
C ILE A 43 -14.15 19.75 -3.18
N GLU A 44 -14.43 18.46 -3.10
CA GLU A 44 -13.42 17.41 -3.11
C GLU A 44 -13.82 16.22 -3.99
N ASP A 45 -12.82 15.61 -4.62
CA ASP A 45 -12.92 14.31 -5.26
C ASP A 45 -11.84 13.37 -4.72
N LYS A 46 -12.14 12.08 -4.64
CA LYS A 46 -11.31 11.06 -3.97
C LYS A 46 -11.02 9.90 -4.89
N PHE A 47 -9.74 9.56 -4.97
CA PHE A 47 -9.24 8.43 -5.74
C PHE A 47 -8.53 7.44 -4.82
N LYS A 48 -9.05 6.22 -4.71
CA LYS A 48 -8.41 5.15 -3.95
C LYS A 48 -7.37 4.45 -4.82
N LEU A 49 -6.13 4.38 -4.34
CA LEU A 49 -5.04 3.73 -5.03
C LEU A 49 -5.20 2.20 -4.99
N ASN A 50 -5.17 1.58 -6.16
CA ASN A 50 -4.98 0.14 -6.32
C ASN A 50 -3.58 -0.08 -6.91
N VAL A 51 -2.61 -0.32 -6.02
CA VAL A 51 -1.20 -0.45 -6.40
C VAL A 51 -0.87 -1.92 -6.57
N HIS A 52 -0.43 -2.31 -7.75
CA HIS A 52 0.02 -3.68 -8.02
C HIS A 52 1.50 -3.82 -7.71
N TYR A 53 1.87 -4.93 -7.06
CA TYR A 53 3.24 -5.23 -6.67
C TYR A 53 3.47 -6.73 -6.60
N ALA A 54 4.72 -7.14 -6.83
CA ALA A 54 5.12 -8.54 -6.82
C ALA A 54 4.99 -9.14 -5.39
N PRO A 55 4.67 -10.45 -5.28
CA PRO A 55 4.62 -11.11 -3.98
C PRO A 55 5.95 -11.07 -3.24
N THR A 56 5.91 -10.70 -1.97
CA THR A 56 7.01 -10.87 -1.02
C THR A 56 6.59 -11.92 0.01
N ALA A 57 7.45 -12.91 0.23
CA ALA A 57 7.18 -14.03 1.13
C ALA A 57 8.15 -13.99 2.30
N ASP A 58 7.60 -13.99 3.51
CA ASP A 58 8.35 -14.05 4.76
C ASP A 58 8.01 -15.35 5.46
N ILE A 59 9.04 -16.10 5.85
CA ILE A 59 8.91 -17.39 6.53
C ILE A 59 9.32 -17.21 7.98
N GLU A 60 8.41 -17.56 8.88
CA GLU A 60 8.64 -17.51 10.32
C GLU A 60 8.33 -18.88 10.93
N MET A 61 9.02 -19.20 12.02
CA MET A 61 8.66 -20.37 12.81
C MET A 61 7.28 -20.15 13.45
N GLY A 62 6.52 -21.22 13.65
CA GLY A 62 5.24 -21.15 14.35
C GLY A 62 5.33 -20.38 15.66
N GLN A 63 4.35 -19.50 15.94
CA GLN A 63 4.38 -18.59 17.10
C GLN A 63 4.53 -19.31 18.45
N SER A 64 4.14 -20.58 18.52
CA SER A 64 4.26 -21.41 19.73
C SER A 64 5.62 -22.10 19.89
N LEU A 65 6.56 -21.92 18.94
CA LEU A 65 7.85 -22.59 18.93
C LEU A 65 8.96 -21.62 19.31
N ASN A 66 9.81 -22.05 20.24
CA ASN A 66 11.05 -21.35 20.58
C ASN A 66 12.20 -22.00 19.80
N PRO A 67 12.84 -21.31 18.85
CA PRO A 67 13.93 -21.87 18.03
C PRO A 67 15.09 -22.43 18.85
N ASN A 68 15.30 -21.94 20.07
CA ASN A 68 16.42 -22.35 20.94
C ASN A 68 16.09 -23.56 21.82
N GLU A 69 14.84 -24.00 21.89
CA GLU A 69 14.39 -25.05 22.82
C GLU A 69 13.76 -26.25 22.08
N ILE A 70 14.04 -26.40 20.79
CA ILE A 70 13.55 -27.51 19.99
C ILE A 70 14.34 -28.77 20.36
N LYS A 71 13.61 -29.83 20.72
CA LYS A 71 14.17 -31.14 21.05
C LYS A 71 13.96 -32.12 19.90
N GLU A 72 14.84 -33.11 19.81
CA GLU A 72 14.67 -34.22 18.86
C GLU A 72 13.34 -34.95 19.12
N GLY A 73 12.63 -35.28 18.04
CA GLY A 73 11.30 -35.88 18.10
C GLY A 73 10.15 -34.89 18.35
N ALA A 74 10.41 -33.59 18.46
CA ALA A 74 9.35 -32.58 18.53
C ALA A 74 8.83 -32.19 17.15
N ASP A 75 7.52 -31.94 17.06
CA ASP A 75 6.87 -31.42 15.86
C ASP A 75 7.15 -29.92 15.69
N VAL A 76 7.53 -29.53 14.48
CA VAL A 76 7.80 -28.13 14.10
C VAL A 76 7.00 -27.76 12.86
N TYR A 77 6.62 -26.49 12.77
CA TYR A 77 5.93 -25.94 11.62
C TYR A 77 6.41 -24.52 11.34
N PHE A 78 6.30 -24.14 10.08
CA PHE A 78 6.63 -22.80 9.60
C PHE A 78 5.36 -22.13 9.06
N SER A 79 5.24 -20.84 9.34
CA SER A 79 4.23 -19.97 8.75
C SER A 79 4.88 -19.18 7.61
N CYS A 80 4.20 -19.08 6.47
CA CYS A 80 4.60 -18.18 5.39
C CYS A 80 3.57 -17.07 5.24
N SER A 81 3.99 -15.84 5.48
CA SER A 81 3.22 -14.64 5.18
C SER A 81 3.56 -14.17 3.78
N ILE A 82 2.56 -13.95 2.93
CA ILE A 82 2.76 -13.42 1.58
C ILE A 82 2.02 -12.09 1.43
N GLU A 83 2.78 -11.03 1.19
CA GLU A 83 2.25 -9.72 0.85
C GLU A 83 2.25 -9.54 -0.68
N SER A 84 1.07 -9.35 -1.29
CA SER A 84 0.96 -9.16 -2.75
C SER A 84 -0.35 -8.48 -3.15
N ASN A 85 -0.33 -7.79 -4.30
CA ASN A 85 -1.55 -7.33 -4.96
C ASN A 85 -1.38 -7.45 -6.49
N PRO A 86 -2.21 -8.28 -7.18
CA PRO A 86 -3.30 -9.10 -6.66
C PRO A 86 -2.81 -10.30 -5.82
N LYS A 87 -3.76 -10.99 -5.16
CA LYS A 87 -3.47 -12.21 -4.39
C LYS A 87 -2.74 -13.25 -5.23
N PRO A 88 -1.79 -14.00 -4.65
CA PRO A 88 -1.01 -14.97 -5.40
C PRO A 88 -1.90 -16.17 -5.75
N TYR A 89 -1.71 -16.72 -6.95
CA TYR A 89 -2.51 -17.86 -7.43
C TYR A 89 -1.95 -19.21 -6.96
N LYS A 90 -0.65 -19.29 -6.65
CA LYS A 90 0.05 -20.50 -6.18
C LYS A 90 1.15 -20.13 -5.17
N MET A 91 1.39 -21.03 -4.22
CA MET A 91 2.48 -21.00 -3.23
C MET A 91 3.03 -22.42 -3.08
N PHE A 92 4.35 -22.56 -3.04
CA PHE A 92 5.02 -23.85 -2.87
C PHE A 92 6.09 -23.73 -1.79
N TRP A 93 6.17 -24.76 -0.94
CA TRP A 93 7.30 -24.93 -0.04
C TRP A 93 8.37 -25.75 -0.74
N TYR A 94 9.62 -25.32 -0.61
CA TYR A 94 10.77 -26.02 -1.19
C TYR A 94 11.87 -26.14 -0.15
N ARG A 95 12.53 -27.30 -0.13
CA ARG A 95 13.68 -27.62 0.71
C ARG A 95 14.74 -28.26 -0.18
N ASN A 96 15.96 -27.73 -0.13
CA ASN A 96 17.15 -28.33 -0.74
C ASN A 96 17.61 -29.55 0.06
#